data_AF-A0ABD2F8U2-F1
#
_entry.id   AF-A0ABD2F8U2-F1
#
_cell.length_a   1.000
_cell.length_b   1.000
_cell.length_c   1.000
_cell.angle_alpha   90.00
_cell.angle_beta   90.00
_cell.angle_gamma   90.00
#
_symmetry.space_group_name_H-M   'P 1'
#
loop_
_entity.id
_entity.type
_entity.pdbx_description
1 polymer ?
#
loop_
_entity_poly.entity_id
_entity_poly.type
_entity_poly.pdbx_seq_one_letter_code
_entity_poly.pdbx_strand_id
1 'polypeptide(L)'
;PCQCSRLSPHNRKNCGFPGITGDQCFDNGCCFDSTVPGVPWCFYPLPKQENEQCVMEVSARVNCGYPGISPEECASRQCCFDDLVFQVPWCFFPQSVEDCHY
;
A
#
# COMPACT_ATOMS: atom_id res chain seq x y z
N PRO A 1 -3.52 -1.28 8.92
CA PRO A 1 -4.24 -2.37 8.21
C PRO A 1 -4.07 -2.32 6.68
N CYS A 2 -4.50 -1.26 5.98
CA CYS A 2 -4.46 -1.22 4.50
C CYS A 2 -3.07 -1.45 3.89
N GLN A 3 -2.01 -1.04 4.60
CA GLN A 3 -0.63 -1.28 4.17
C GLN A 3 -0.28 -2.77 4.03
N CYS A 4 -1.00 -3.65 4.73
CA CYS A 4 -0.84 -5.09 4.68
C CYS A 4 -1.79 -5.72 3.65
N SER A 5 -3.10 -5.51 3.80
CA SER A 5 -4.11 -6.20 2.98
C SER A 5 -4.15 -5.77 1.52
N ARG A 6 -3.71 -4.54 1.19
CA ARG A 6 -3.67 -4.06 -0.21
C ARG A 6 -2.38 -4.43 -0.95
N LEU A 7 -1.44 -5.12 -0.31
CA LEU A 7 -0.24 -5.60 -0.97
C LEU A 7 -0.51 -6.98 -1.59
N SER A 8 -0.45 -7.06 -2.93
CA SER A 8 -0.57 -8.32 -3.65
C SER A 8 0.43 -9.36 -3.13
N PRO A 9 0.04 -10.63 -2.90
CA PRO A 9 0.92 -11.65 -2.35
C PRO A 9 2.24 -11.83 -3.10
N HIS A 10 2.22 -11.69 -4.44
CA HIS A 10 3.40 -11.84 -5.28
C HIS A 10 4.38 -10.65 -5.21
N ASN A 11 3.93 -9.49 -4.70
CA ASN A 11 4.76 -8.31 -4.53
C ASN A 11 5.33 -8.19 -3.10
N ARG A 12 4.98 -9.12 -2.21
CA ARG A 12 5.49 -9.17 -0.83
C ARG A 12 7.00 -9.32 -0.81
N LYS A 13 7.66 -8.45 -0.04
CA LYS A 13 9.09 -8.55 0.27
C LYS A 13 9.26 -9.05 1.69
N ASN A 14 10.05 -10.10 1.87
CA ASN A 14 10.28 -10.72 3.18
C ASN A 14 10.86 -9.71 4.19
N CYS A 15 10.26 -9.68 5.39
CA CYS A 15 10.68 -8.85 6.53
C CYS A 15 11.07 -9.70 7.78
N GLY A 16 10.96 -11.02 7.70
CA GLY A 16 11.21 -11.90 8.85
C GLY A 16 12.31 -12.93 8.61
N PHE A 17 12.62 -13.71 9.65
CA PHE A 17 13.42 -14.93 9.54
C PHE A 17 12.51 -16.16 9.35
N PRO A 18 13.02 -17.29 8.83
CA PRO A 18 12.24 -18.51 8.68
C PRO A 18 11.67 -19.00 10.02
N GLY A 19 10.36 -19.27 10.07
CA GLY A 19 9.67 -19.72 11.29
C GLY A 19 9.27 -18.60 12.26
N ILE A 20 9.38 -17.33 11.86
CA ILE A 20 8.86 -16.20 12.64
C ILE A 20 7.36 -16.36 12.91
N THR A 21 6.93 -16.04 14.12
CA THR A 21 5.51 -16.02 14.51
C THR A 21 4.82 -14.74 14.02
N GLY A 22 3.49 -14.73 13.99
CA GLY A 22 2.71 -13.53 13.65
C GLY A 22 3.04 -12.35 14.56
N ASP A 23 3.04 -12.57 15.87
CA ASP A 23 3.33 -11.54 16.86
C ASP A 23 4.74 -10.95 16.69
N GLN A 24 5.76 -11.80 16.53
CA GLN A 24 7.13 -11.34 16.26
C GLN A 24 7.24 -10.53 14.96
N CYS A 25 6.46 -10.88 13.94
CA CYS A 25 6.46 -10.12 12.69
C CYS A 25 5.83 -8.73 12.87
N PHE A 26 4.70 -8.65 13.58
CA PHE A 26 4.05 -7.37 13.89
C PHE A 26 4.91 -6.50 14.80
N ASP A 27 5.59 -7.08 15.80
CA ASP A 27 6.53 -6.39 16.69
C ASP A 27 7.73 -5.81 15.93
N ASN A 28 8.14 -6.46 14.84
CA ASN A 28 9.16 -5.93 13.91
C ASN A 28 8.63 -4.81 13.00
N GLY A 29 7.38 -4.37 13.17
CA GLY A 29 6.75 -3.33 12.35
C GLY A 29 6.32 -3.82 10.96
N CYS A 30 6.15 -5.13 10.79
CA CYS A 30 5.80 -5.74 9.52
C CYS A 30 4.41 -6.36 9.50
N CYS A 31 3.99 -6.83 8.34
CA CYS A 31 2.69 -7.46 8.12
C CYS A 31 2.86 -8.98 8.11
N PHE A 32 1.88 -9.69 8.68
CA PHE A 32 1.87 -11.15 8.70
C PHE A 32 0.61 -11.72 8.04
N ASP A 33 0.76 -12.58 7.05
CA ASP A 33 -0.33 -13.37 6.46
C ASP A 33 0.18 -14.72 5.96
N SER A 34 -0.31 -15.80 6.56
CA SER A 34 0.03 -17.19 6.23
C SER A 34 -1.00 -17.91 5.36
N THR A 35 -2.03 -17.20 4.85
CA THR A 35 -3.12 -17.81 4.07
C THR A 35 -2.69 -18.19 2.64
N VAL A 36 -1.64 -17.55 2.11
CA VAL A 36 -1.12 -17.80 0.76
C VAL A 36 0.21 -18.57 0.82
N PRO A 37 0.30 -19.78 0.25
CA PRO A 37 1.54 -20.53 0.18
C PRO A 37 2.49 -20.00 -0.90
N GLY A 38 3.79 -20.25 -0.73
CA GLY A 38 4.80 -19.91 -1.74
C GLY A 38 5.21 -18.44 -1.82
N VAL A 39 4.74 -17.60 -0.89
CA VAL A 39 5.10 -16.18 -0.75
C VAL A 39 5.56 -15.89 0.68
N PRO A 40 6.29 -14.78 0.94
CA PRO A 40 6.67 -14.41 2.30
C PRO A 40 5.44 -14.19 3.19
N TRP A 41 5.39 -14.87 4.34
CA TRP A 41 4.34 -14.70 5.33
C TRP A 41 4.56 -13.47 6.21
N CYS A 42 5.81 -13.17 6.56
CA CYS A 42 6.18 -11.90 7.19
C CYS A 42 6.78 -10.97 6.14
N PHE A 43 6.14 -9.84 5.87
CA PHE A 43 6.49 -8.95 4.77
C PHE A 43 6.42 -7.47 5.12
N TYR A 44 7.19 -6.67 4.39
CA TYR A 44 7.17 -5.22 4.56
C TYR A 44 5.81 -4.64 4.14
N PRO A 45 5.23 -3.72 4.94
CA PRO A 45 4.02 -2.99 4.57
C PRO A 45 4.25 -2.11 3.33
N LEU A 46 3.16 -1.73 2.65
CA LEU A 46 3.18 -0.58 1.75
C LEU A 46 3.60 0.69 2.49
N PRO A 47 4.18 1.68 1.80
CA PRO A 47 4.53 2.96 2.42
C PRO A 47 3.32 3.61 3.11
N LYS A 48 3.55 4.10 4.33
CA LYS A 48 2.54 4.86 5.07
C LYS A 48 2.25 6.17 4.33
N GLN A 49 0.97 6.50 4.23
CA GLN A 49 0.46 7.77 3.71
C GLN A 49 -0.29 8.49 4.84
N GLU A 50 -0.47 9.81 4.72
CA GLU A 50 -1.26 10.61 5.68
C GLU A 50 -2.72 10.13 5.77
N ASN A 51 -3.28 9.67 4.65
CA ASN A 51 -4.62 9.09 4.58
C ASN A 51 -4.55 7.61 4.17
N GLU A 52 -5.13 6.71 4.96
CA GLU A 52 -5.20 5.28 4.64
C GLU A 52 -5.92 4.98 3.32
N GLN A 53 -6.84 5.85 2.90
CA GLN A 53 -7.49 5.75 1.60
C GLN A 53 -6.50 5.87 0.42
N CYS A 54 -5.34 6.49 0.64
CA CYS A 54 -4.29 6.66 -0.37
C CYS A 54 -3.23 5.55 -0.36
N VAL A 55 -3.29 4.63 0.62
CA VAL A 55 -2.34 3.50 0.70
C VAL A 55 -2.73 2.45 -0.33
N MET A 56 -1.97 2.31 -1.40
CA MET A 56 -2.20 1.27 -2.41
C MET A 56 -0.93 0.96 -3.20
N GLU A 57 -0.92 -0.15 -3.91
CA GLU A 57 0.12 -0.44 -4.89
C GLU A 57 0.09 0.55 -6.05
N VAL A 58 1.25 0.85 -6.62
CA VAL A 58 1.39 1.73 -7.78
C VAL A 58 0.54 1.24 -8.96
N SER A 59 0.49 -0.08 -9.16
CA SER A 59 -0.32 -0.72 -10.20
C SER A 59 -1.83 -0.57 -10.00
N ALA A 60 -2.29 -0.28 -8.77
CA ALA A 60 -3.70 -0.09 -8.45
C ALA A 60 -4.16 1.36 -8.61
N ARG A 61 -3.25 2.30 -8.92
CA ARG A 61 -3.59 3.72 -9.10
C ARG A 61 -4.49 3.92 -10.30
N VAL A 62 -5.67 4.49 -10.06
CA VAL A 62 -6.58 4.94 -11.12
C VAL A 62 -6.46 6.46 -11.24
N ASN A 63 -6.14 6.95 -12.43
CA ASN A 63 -5.88 8.37 -12.66
C ASN A 63 -7.12 9.24 -12.31
N CYS A 64 -6.90 10.25 -11.48
CA CYS A 64 -7.91 11.24 -11.08
C CYS A 64 -7.56 12.67 -11.55
N GLY A 65 -6.41 12.87 -12.19
CA GLY A 65 -5.92 14.18 -12.63
C GLY A 65 -5.53 14.20 -14.10
N TYR A 66 -4.48 14.96 -14.39
CA TYR A 66 -3.92 15.15 -15.72
C TYR A 66 -2.41 15.49 -15.61
N PRO A 67 -1.63 15.38 -16.69
CA PRO A 67 -0.19 15.66 -16.65
C PRO A 67 0.11 17.07 -16.14
N GLY A 68 0.99 17.19 -15.15
CA GLY A 68 1.39 18.48 -14.56
C GLY A 68 0.41 19.07 -13.53
N ILE A 69 -0.63 18.33 -13.12
CA ILE A 69 -1.51 18.74 -12.01
C ILE A 69 -0.70 18.97 -10.72
N SER A 70 -1.02 20.05 -9.99
CA SER A 70 -0.35 20.34 -8.71
C SER A 70 -0.90 19.46 -7.58
N PRO A 71 -0.14 19.27 -6.48
CA PRO A 71 -0.63 18.59 -5.30
C PRO A 71 -1.91 19.22 -4.73
N GLU A 72 -1.99 20.55 -4.69
CA GLU A 72 -3.13 21.30 -4.15
C GLU A 72 -4.38 21.12 -5.01
N GLU A 73 -4.22 21.15 -6.33
CA GLU A 73 -5.34 20.93 -7.24
C GLU A 73 -5.83 19.48 -7.18
N CYS A 74 -4.93 18.50 -7.12
CA CYS A 74 -5.30 17.11 -6.90
C CYS A 74 -6.08 16.91 -5.58
N ALA A 75 -5.61 17.54 -4.49
CA ALA A 75 -6.28 17.49 -3.20
C ALA A 75 -7.67 18.16 -3.25
N SER A 76 -7.85 19.25 -3.99
CA SER A 76 -9.16 19.91 -4.16
C SER A 76 -10.17 19.03 -4.91
N ARG A 77 -9.68 18.09 -5.72
CA ARG A 77 -10.48 17.03 -6.38
C ARG A 77 -10.75 15.84 -5.46
N GLN A 78 -10.39 15.93 -4.18
CA GLN A 78 -10.50 14.88 -3.17
C GLN A 78 -9.75 13.59 -3.56
N CYS A 79 -8.60 13.76 -4.22
CA CYS A 79 -7.76 12.67 -4.68
C CYS A 79 -6.41 12.62 -3.96
N CYS A 80 -5.73 11.49 -4.13
CA CYS A 80 -4.43 11.21 -3.55
C CYS A 80 -3.33 11.67 -4.51
N PHE A 81 -2.25 12.22 -3.96
CA PHE A 81 -1.09 12.68 -4.74
C PHE A 81 0.20 12.00 -4.29
N ASP A 82 0.96 11.44 -5.24
CA ASP A 82 2.32 10.91 -5.03
C ASP A 82 3.11 10.94 -6.35
N ASP A 83 4.15 11.77 -6.38
CA ASP A 83 5.05 12.02 -7.52
C ASP A 83 6.40 11.29 -7.43
N LEU A 84 6.59 10.40 -6.44
CA LEU A 84 7.84 9.68 -6.24
C LEU A 84 8.11 8.57 -7.26
N VAL A 85 7.10 8.21 -8.06
CA VAL A 85 7.18 7.16 -9.09
C VAL A 85 6.85 7.74 -10.46
N PHE A 86 7.73 7.52 -11.43
CA PHE A 86 7.57 8.00 -12.80
C PHE A 86 6.66 7.09 -13.63
N GLN A 87 6.09 7.64 -14.70
CA GLN A 87 5.25 6.93 -15.69
C GLN A 87 3.97 6.31 -15.12
N VAL A 88 3.47 6.83 -14.01
CA VAL A 88 2.23 6.42 -13.35
C VAL A 88 1.42 7.65 -12.99
N PRO A 89 0.09 7.53 -12.74
CA PRO A 89 -0.69 8.66 -12.29
C PRO A 89 -0.16 9.19 -10.95
N TRP A 90 0.23 10.47 -10.93
CA TRP A 90 0.61 11.14 -9.69
C TRP A 90 -0.62 11.54 -8.87
N CYS A 91 -1.70 11.97 -9.54
CA CYS A 91 -3.00 12.18 -8.93
C CYS A 91 -3.91 10.98 -9.21
N PHE A 92 -4.35 10.27 -8.17
CA PHE A 92 -5.14 9.06 -8.28
C PHE A 92 -6.30 9.00 -7.29
N PHE A 93 -7.33 8.23 -7.63
CA PHE A 93 -8.51 8.09 -6.76
C PHE A 93 -8.16 7.40 -5.44
N PRO A 94 -8.75 7.84 -4.32
CA PRO A 94 -8.68 7.12 -3.05
C PRO A 94 -9.44 5.78 -3.14
N GLN A 95 -9.10 4.83 -2.28
CA GLN A 95 -9.82 3.57 -2.11
C GLN A 95 -10.48 3.50 -0.72
N SER A 96 -11.70 2.96 -0.65
CA SER A 96 -12.40 2.71 0.61
C SER A 96 -11.58 1.79 1.53
N VAL A 97 -11.53 2.12 2.82
CA VAL A 97 -10.77 1.38 3.83
C VAL A 97 -11.57 0.24 4.48
N GLU A 98 -12.84 0.07 4.09
CA GLU A 98 -13.75 -0.93 4.69
C GLU A 98 -13.22 -2.37 4.57
N ASP A 99 -12.54 -2.69 3.47
CA ASP A 99 -11.98 -4.02 3.22
C ASP A 99 -10.55 -4.20 3.79
N CYS A 100 -10.02 -3.20 4.49
CA CYS A 100 -8.67 -3.28 5.04
C CYS A 100 -8.61 -4.15 6.29
N HIS A 101 -7.68 -5.10 6.31
CA HIS A 101 -7.49 -6.06 7.39
C HIS A 101 -6.00 -6.36 7.61
N TYR A 102 -5.71 -7.11 8.67
CA TYR A 102 -4.39 -7.66 8.94
C TYR A 102 -4.35 -9.12 8.49
#